data_AF-A0A293M8C2-F1
#
_entry.id   AF-A0A293M8C2-F1
#
_cell.length_a   1.000
_cell.length_b   1.000
_cell.length_c   1.000
_cell.angle_alpha   90.00
_cell.angle_beta   90.00
_cell.angle_gamma   90.00
#
_symmetry.space_group_name_H-M   'P 1'
#
loop_
_entity.id
_entity.type
_entity.pdbx_description
1 polymer ?
#
loop_
_entity_poly.entity_id
_entity_poly.type
_entity_poly.pdbx_seq_one_letter_code
_entity_poly.pdbx_strand_id
1 'polypeptide(L)'
;MTEKTTWTFWRPRVRPPFLNVSMADELSRWWGGVLRFAFLWSRGEHTEAETVASRVGLNCVPPQLEDVEDTLPRAIAAAVRARRGFLSGQLSSQRDVLRACNTASALLHDCLRVLQLPLNGPSQQVLLMTSCEWLLQMQMELWERSQKPSGGPIAQGFHRDLSVFRRLAQNMPQFQLKLTLYEAMQRVMSGANPIKTQLVLDRCLRRRLSTYPSVICAKGNQESASCEEAEALMLACRHLPQ
;
A
#
# COMPACT_ATOMS: atom_id res chain seq x y z
N MET A 1 -2.29 26.18 35.52
CA MET A 1 -2.04 24.76 35.23
C MET A 1 -2.27 24.55 33.75
N THR A 2 -1.21 24.45 32.97
CA THR A 2 -1.26 24.15 31.53
C THR A 2 -0.27 23.02 31.27
N GLU A 3 -0.79 21.80 31.14
CA GLU A 3 -0.01 20.62 30.81
C GLU A 3 0.49 20.72 29.36
N LYS A 4 1.82 20.69 29.19
CA LYS A 4 2.48 20.58 27.90
C LYS A 4 2.55 19.11 27.52
N THR A 5 1.66 18.69 26.64
CA THR A 5 1.73 17.39 25.93
C THR A 5 2.97 17.39 25.04
N THR A 6 4.03 16.73 25.49
CA THR A 6 5.27 16.57 24.74
C THR A 6 5.18 15.30 23.91
N TRP A 7 5.21 15.45 22.59
CA TRP A 7 5.23 14.37 21.62
C TRP A 7 6.49 13.51 21.79
N THR A 8 6.37 12.33 22.40
CA THR A 8 7.44 11.32 22.50
C THR A 8 7.59 10.55 21.18
N PHE A 9 7.76 11.29 20.08
CA PHE A 9 7.67 10.81 18.70
C PHE A 9 8.95 10.09 18.22
N TRP A 10 10.12 10.37 18.80
CA TRP A 10 11.41 9.76 18.40
C TRP A 10 12.43 9.71 19.55
N ARG A 11 12.32 8.76 20.48
CA ARG A 11 13.44 8.42 21.36
C ARG A 11 14.12 7.14 20.88
N PRO A 12 15.32 7.21 20.27
CA PRO A 12 16.10 6.00 20.03
C PRO A 12 16.49 5.37 21.38
N ARG A 13 16.41 4.03 21.48
CA ARG A 13 16.74 3.26 22.71
C ARG A 13 18.22 3.36 23.12
N VAL A 14 19.06 3.93 22.27
CA VAL A 14 20.45 4.31 22.57
C VAL A 14 20.62 5.72 22.00
N ARG A 15 21.02 6.71 22.79
CA ARG A 15 21.45 8.01 22.23
C ARG A 15 22.72 7.75 21.43
N PRO A 16 22.74 7.87 20.09
CA PRO A 16 24.00 7.94 19.39
C PRO A 16 24.66 9.27 19.76
N PRO A 17 25.99 9.33 19.89
CA PRO A 17 26.68 10.59 20.05
C PRO A 17 26.46 11.43 18.78
N PHE A 18 25.63 12.47 18.91
CA PHE A 18 25.46 13.62 18.02
C PHE A 18 24.93 13.34 16.59
N LEU A 19 23.61 13.17 16.45
CA LEU A 19 22.95 13.56 15.20
C LEU A 19 23.06 15.10 15.07
N ASN A 20 23.88 15.58 14.14
CA ASN A 20 23.94 17.00 13.76
C ASN A 20 22.58 17.45 13.20
N VAL A 21 22.16 18.69 13.47
CA VAL A 21 20.81 19.21 13.15
C VAL A 21 20.48 19.06 11.65
N SER A 22 21.45 19.37 10.78
CA SER A 22 21.32 19.18 9.32
C SER A 22 21.04 17.73 8.90
N MET A 23 21.55 16.74 9.64
CA MET A 23 21.33 15.31 9.34
C MET A 23 19.95 14.85 9.81
N ALA A 24 19.48 15.34 10.96
CA ALA A 24 18.12 15.10 11.42
C ALA A 24 17.09 15.70 10.45
N ASP A 25 17.40 16.86 9.85
CA ASP A 25 16.57 17.50 8.83
C ASP A 25 16.48 16.69 7.53
N GLU A 26 17.57 16.03 7.11
CA GLU A 26 17.57 15.14 5.94
C GLU A 26 16.73 13.89 6.13
N LEU A 27 16.90 13.21 7.26
CA LEU A 27 16.10 12.02 7.60
C LEU A 27 14.62 12.36 7.74
N SER A 28 14.31 13.48 8.40
CA SER A 28 12.92 13.96 8.55
C SER A 28 12.32 14.31 7.19
N ARG A 29 13.10 14.93 6.29
CA ARG A 29 12.68 15.23 4.92
C ARG A 29 12.39 13.96 4.12
N TRP A 30 13.21 12.92 4.26
CA TRP A 30 13.01 11.65 3.55
C TRP A 30 11.74 10.94 4.04
N TRP A 31 11.59 10.73 5.36
CA TRP A 31 10.38 10.11 5.93
C TRP A 31 9.11 10.93 5.67
N GLY A 32 9.19 12.25 5.78
CA GLY A 32 8.09 13.14 5.42
C GLY A 32 7.73 13.05 3.93
N GLY A 33 8.75 12.90 3.06
CA GLY A 33 8.58 12.63 1.64
C GLY A 33 7.87 11.30 1.37
N VAL A 34 8.23 10.23 2.07
CA VAL A 34 7.54 8.93 1.98
C VAL A 34 6.07 9.05 2.33
N LEU A 35 5.74 9.74 3.44
CA LEU A 35 4.35 9.95 3.86
C LEU A 35 3.57 10.82 2.87
N ARG A 36 4.18 11.88 2.34
CA ARG A 36 3.56 12.72 1.31
C ARG A 36 3.34 11.94 0.01
N PHE A 37 4.32 11.13 -0.41
CA PHE A 37 4.19 10.24 -1.54
C PHE A 37 3.02 9.27 -1.35
N ALA A 38 2.93 8.60 -0.19
CA ALA A 38 1.81 7.74 0.17
C ALA A 38 0.44 8.42 0.13
N PHE A 39 0.37 9.64 0.64
CA PHE A 39 -0.87 10.41 0.64
C PHE A 39 -1.32 10.74 -0.79
N LEU A 40 -0.44 11.33 -1.59
CA LEU A 40 -0.70 11.67 -3.01
C LEU A 40 -1.07 10.43 -3.81
N TRP A 41 -0.37 9.34 -3.54
CA TRP A 41 -0.61 8.03 -4.12
C TRP A 41 -2.06 7.57 -3.89
N SER A 42 -2.50 7.59 -2.63
CA SER A 42 -3.86 7.17 -2.24
C SER A 42 -4.96 8.04 -2.85
N ARG A 43 -4.63 9.25 -3.30
CA ARG A 43 -5.54 10.18 -3.99
C ARG A 43 -5.58 9.98 -5.51
N GLY A 44 -4.71 9.13 -6.06
CA GLY A 44 -4.52 9.01 -7.51
C GLY A 44 -3.73 10.17 -8.14
N GLU A 45 -3.13 11.05 -7.33
CA GLU A 45 -2.34 12.21 -7.76
C GLU A 45 -0.91 11.76 -8.15
N HIS A 46 -0.80 10.86 -9.14
CA HIS A 46 0.44 10.17 -9.49
C HIS A 46 1.55 11.11 -10.00
N THR A 47 1.19 12.21 -10.67
CA THR A 47 2.15 13.21 -11.18
C THR A 47 2.80 13.99 -10.05
N GLU A 48 2.02 14.42 -9.06
CA GLU A 48 2.55 15.06 -7.85
C GLU A 48 3.38 14.08 -7.02
N ALA A 49 2.92 12.83 -6.89
CA ALA A 49 3.67 11.79 -6.19
C ALA A 49 5.05 11.59 -6.81
N GLU A 50 5.14 11.51 -8.14
CA GLU A 50 6.39 11.41 -8.89
C GLU A 50 7.32 12.62 -8.67
N THR A 51 6.74 13.81 -8.60
CA THR A 51 7.47 15.06 -8.33
C THR A 51 8.08 15.04 -6.93
N VAL A 52 7.31 14.59 -5.92
CA VAL A 52 7.81 14.42 -4.55
C VAL A 52 8.91 13.37 -4.50
N ALA A 53 8.73 12.22 -5.14
CA ALA A 53 9.72 11.15 -5.16
C ALA A 53 11.04 11.60 -5.79
N SER A 54 10.97 12.39 -6.86
CA SER A 54 12.15 12.97 -7.52
C SER A 54 12.83 14.02 -6.66
N ARG A 55 12.07 14.97 -6.11
CA ARG A 55 12.60 16.08 -5.30
C ARG A 55 13.27 15.60 -4.02
N VAL A 56 12.71 14.59 -3.37
CA VAL A 56 13.22 14.06 -2.10
C VAL A 56 14.25 12.94 -2.31
N GLY A 57 14.33 12.36 -3.51
CA GLY A 57 15.25 11.25 -3.79
C GLY A 57 14.79 9.92 -3.18
N LEU A 58 13.48 9.64 -3.18
CA LEU A 58 12.90 8.44 -2.55
C LEU A 58 13.32 7.10 -3.20
N ASN A 59 14.03 7.15 -4.33
CA ASN A 59 14.58 5.98 -4.99
C ASN A 59 15.83 5.44 -4.30
N CYS A 60 16.44 6.22 -3.42
CA CYS A 60 17.65 5.86 -2.71
C CYS A 60 17.36 5.86 -1.21
N VAL A 61 18.02 4.95 -0.52
CA VAL A 61 18.02 4.95 0.95
C VAL A 61 19.05 6.00 1.38
N PRO A 62 18.71 6.90 2.30
CA PRO A 62 19.70 7.80 2.89
C PRO A 62 20.85 6.99 3.50
N PRO A 63 22.13 7.42 3.37
CA PRO A 63 23.28 6.65 3.84
C PRO A 63 23.20 6.31 5.34
N GLN A 64 22.54 7.17 6.12
CA GLN A 64 22.34 6.97 7.56
C GLN A 64 21.37 5.81 7.89
N LEU A 65 20.61 5.33 6.89
CA LEU A 65 19.69 4.20 7.00
C LEU A 65 20.22 2.95 6.26
N GLU A 66 21.38 3.02 5.61
CA GLU A 66 21.94 1.88 4.86
C GLU A 66 22.52 0.80 5.78
N ASP A 67 23.20 1.19 6.86
CA ASP A 67 23.85 0.28 7.81
C ASP A 67 22.92 -0.25 8.92
N VAL A 68 21.64 0.09 8.86
CA VAL A 68 20.67 -0.36 9.87
C VAL A 68 20.15 -1.75 9.48
N GLU A 69 20.11 -2.69 10.44
CA GLU A 69 19.50 -4.02 10.24
C GLU A 69 18.04 -3.93 9.76
N ASP A 70 17.39 -2.79 9.99
CA ASP A 70 16.06 -2.46 9.50
C ASP A 70 16.02 -2.44 7.96
N THR A 71 15.30 -3.39 7.39
CA THR A 71 15.07 -3.51 5.95
C THR A 71 13.96 -2.58 5.45
N LEU A 72 13.21 -1.90 6.34
CA LEU A 72 12.06 -1.08 5.98
C LEU A 72 12.40 0.08 5.02
N PRO A 73 13.46 0.88 5.25
CA PRO A 73 13.84 1.94 4.31
C PRO A 73 14.16 1.40 2.92
N ARG A 74 14.85 0.25 2.87
CA ARG A 74 15.20 -0.46 1.62
C ARG A 74 13.95 -0.98 0.90
N ALA A 75 13.01 -1.57 1.64
CA ALA A 75 11.74 -2.06 1.09
C ALA A 75 10.92 -0.92 0.47
N ILE A 76 10.79 0.21 1.19
CA ILE A 76 10.08 1.40 0.72
C ILE A 76 10.74 1.97 -0.54
N ALA A 77 12.06 2.18 -0.52
CA ALA A 77 12.79 2.72 -1.67
C ALA A 77 12.67 1.79 -2.89
N ALA A 78 12.71 0.46 -2.68
CA ALA A 78 12.50 -0.51 -3.74
C ALA A 78 11.07 -0.47 -4.31
N ALA A 79 10.04 -0.35 -3.46
CA ALA A 79 8.65 -0.24 -3.87
C ALA A 79 8.39 1.05 -4.67
N VAL A 80 8.93 2.19 -4.20
CA VAL A 80 8.88 3.46 -4.93
C VAL A 80 9.56 3.30 -6.29
N ARG A 81 10.80 2.78 -6.33
CA ARG A 81 11.53 2.58 -7.59
C ARG A 81 10.76 1.71 -8.58
N ALA A 82 10.19 0.59 -8.12
CA ALA A 82 9.37 -0.28 -8.96
C ALA A 82 8.16 0.48 -9.54
N ARG A 83 7.48 1.28 -8.71
CA ARG A 83 6.31 2.04 -9.15
C ARG A 83 6.65 3.12 -10.15
N ARG A 84 7.68 3.92 -9.87
CA ARG A 84 8.14 4.98 -10.77
C ARG A 84 8.55 4.42 -12.12
N GLY A 85 9.30 3.33 -12.11
CA GLY A 85 9.70 2.64 -13.33
C GLY A 85 8.51 2.16 -14.17
N PHE A 86 7.42 1.77 -13.52
CA PHE A 86 6.18 1.37 -14.18
C PHE A 86 5.33 2.53 -14.71
N LEU A 87 5.27 3.66 -13.99
CA LEU A 87 4.52 4.85 -14.41
C LEU A 87 5.22 5.63 -15.53
N SER A 88 6.54 5.82 -15.40
CA SER A 88 7.34 6.60 -16.34
C SER A 88 7.69 5.84 -17.62
N GLY A 89 7.39 4.53 -17.68
CA GLY A 89 7.85 3.65 -18.76
C GLY A 89 9.36 3.43 -18.77
N GLN A 90 10.10 3.88 -17.73
CA GLN A 90 11.55 3.66 -17.61
C GLN A 90 11.92 2.18 -17.53
N LEU A 91 11.05 1.34 -16.97
CA LEU A 91 11.22 -0.11 -17.03
C LEU A 91 10.74 -0.61 -18.39
N SER A 92 11.70 -0.97 -19.23
CA SER A 92 11.53 -1.30 -20.65
C SER A 92 10.69 -2.55 -20.90
N SER A 93 10.50 -3.43 -19.91
CA SER A 93 9.66 -4.62 -20.05
C SER A 93 8.80 -4.90 -18.81
N GLN A 94 7.65 -5.55 -19.02
CA GLN A 94 6.82 -6.09 -17.92
C GLN A 94 7.60 -7.03 -16.99
N ARG A 95 8.64 -7.71 -17.51
CA ARG A 95 9.49 -8.62 -16.73
C ARG A 95 10.35 -7.83 -15.73
N ASP A 96 10.83 -6.65 -16.10
CA ASP A 96 11.67 -5.84 -15.23
C ASP A 96 10.84 -5.17 -14.13
N VAL A 97 9.62 -4.74 -14.45
CA VAL A 97 8.62 -4.32 -13.44
C VAL A 97 8.35 -5.45 -12.44
N LEU A 98 8.11 -6.67 -12.93
CA LEU A 98 7.85 -7.82 -12.06
C LEU A 98 9.05 -8.15 -11.17
N ARG A 99 10.27 -8.11 -11.71
CA ARG A 99 11.50 -8.30 -10.93
C ARG A 99 11.63 -7.24 -9.83
N ALA A 100 11.42 -5.97 -10.16
CA ALA A 100 11.46 -4.88 -9.18
C ALA A 100 10.42 -5.06 -8.07
N CYS A 101 9.19 -5.45 -8.42
CA CYS A 101 8.13 -5.78 -7.46
C CYS A 101 8.53 -6.95 -6.56
N ASN A 102 9.08 -8.02 -7.13
CA ASN A 102 9.53 -9.20 -6.38
C ASN A 102 10.65 -8.86 -5.38
N THR A 103 11.60 -8.02 -5.77
CA THR A 103 12.68 -7.54 -4.89
C THR A 103 12.12 -6.70 -3.74
N ALA A 104 11.22 -5.76 -4.04
CA ALA A 104 10.58 -4.94 -3.01
C ALA A 104 9.74 -5.78 -2.03
N SER A 105 8.97 -6.73 -2.57
CA SER A 105 8.20 -7.69 -1.76
C SER A 105 9.10 -8.55 -0.88
N ALA A 106 10.23 -9.08 -1.39
CA ALA A 106 11.18 -9.84 -0.58
C ALA A 106 11.72 -9.02 0.60
N LEU A 107 12.15 -7.78 0.35
CA LEU A 107 12.61 -6.87 1.41
C LEU A 107 11.52 -6.60 2.44
N LEU A 108 10.28 -6.36 2.02
CA LEU A 108 9.14 -6.13 2.92
C LEU A 108 8.86 -7.37 3.78
N HIS A 109 8.94 -8.56 3.20
CA HIS A 109 8.82 -9.81 3.93
C HIS A 109 9.92 -9.99 4.96
N ASP A 110 11.15 -9.65 4.62
CA ASP A 110 12.28 -9.70 5.56
C ASP A 110 12.10 -8.68 6.70
N CYS A 111 11.57 -7.49 6.42
CA CYS A 111 11.19 -6.51 7.45
C CYS A 111 10.25 -7.17 8.47
N LEU A 112 9.22 -7.87 7.99
CA LEU A 112 8.22 -8.51 8.83
C LEU A 112 8.69 -9.77 9.55
N ARG A 113 9.80 -10.38 9.11
CA ARG A 113 10.44 -11.49 9.85
C ARG A 113 11.20 -10.95 11.06
N VAL A 114 11.90 -9.82 10.88
CA VAL A 114 12.67 -9.16 11.94
C VAL A 114 11.75 -8.43 12.91
N LEU A 115 10.74 -7.75 12.39
CA LEU A 115 9.73 -7.06 13.18
C LEU A 115 8.74 -8.07 13.76
N GLN A 116 8.80 -8.29 15.07
CA GLN A 116 7.78 -9.07 15.77
C GLN A 116 6.47 -8.27 15.84
N LEU A 117 5.35 -8.95 15.56
CA LEU A 117 4.01 -8.38 15.74
C LEU A 117 3.59 -8.61 17.21
N PRO A 118 3.00 -7.61 17.91
CA PRO A 118 2.56 -6.30 17.45
C PRO A 118 3.71 -5.32 17.20
N LEU A 119 3.58 -4.50 16.15
CA LEU A 119 4.60 -3.53 15.74
C LEU A 119 4.82 -2.47 16.82
N ASN A 120 6.07 -2.01 16.98
CA ASN A 120 6.48 -1.11 18.05
C ASN A 120 6.05 0.36 17.86
N GLY A 121 5.20 0.67 16.88
CA GLY A 121 4.65 2.01 16.69
C GLY A 121 3.68 2.15 15.51
N PRO A 122 2.75 3.12 15.56
CA PRO A 122 1.76 3.35 14.53
C PRO A 122 2.39 3.78 13.19
N SER A 123 3.52 4.48 13.23
CA SER A 123 4.25 4.90 12.02
C SER A 123 4.77 3.71 11.22
N GLN A 124 5.40 2.73 11.88
CA GLN A 124 5.88 1.50 11.24
C GLN A 124 4.72 0.72 10.62
N GLN A 125 3.59 0.62 11.34
CA GLN A 125 2.40 -0.06 10.83
C GLN A 125 1.84 0.61 9.58
N VAL A 126 1.72 1.94 9.58
CA VAL A 126 1.27 2.70 8.40
C VAL A 126 2.25 2.50 7.23
N LEU A 127 3.56 2.63 7.46
CA LEU A 127 4.56 2.49 6.40
C LEU A 127 4.58 1.09 5.77
N LEU A 128 4.51 0.04 6.60
CA LEU A 128 4.43 -1.34 6.14
C LEU A 128 3.13 -1.62 5.38
N MET A 129 2.01 -1.13 5.91
CA MET A 129 0.69 -1.27 5.27
C MET A 129 0.69 -0.63 3.89
N THR A 130 1.11 0.64 3.81
CA THR A 130 1.14 1.39 2.56
C THR A 130 2.12 0.76 1.56
N SER A 131 3.29 0.31 2.01
CA SER A 131 4.25 -0.37 1.13
C SER A 131 3.68 -1.66 0.55
N CYS A 132 3.00 -2.45 1.38
CA CYS A 132 2.31 -3.66 0.94
C CYS A 132 1.18 -3.34 -0.05
N GLU A 133 0.42 -2.27 0.20
CA GLU A 133 -0.66 -1.82 -0.66
C GLU A 133 -0.15 -1.43 -2.05
N TRP A 134 0.96 -0.69 -2.13
CA TRP A 134 1.58 -0.33 -3.40
C TRP A 134 1.97 -1.56 -4.23
N LEU A 135 2.51 -2.60 -3.58
CA LEU A 135 2.87 -3.85 -4.26
C LEU A 135 1.65 -4.60 -4.79
N LEU A 136 0.53 -4.58 -4.05
CA LEU A 136 -0.73 -5.19 -4.49
C LEU A 136 -1.32 -4.46 -5.70
N GLN A 137 -1.38 -3.13 -5.66
CA GLN A 137 -1.85 -2.31 -6.78
C GLN A 137 -0.98 -2.51 -8.02
N MET A 138 0.34 -2.50 -7.83
CA MET A 138 1.30 -2.74 -8.91
C MET A 138 1.10 -4.09 -9.59
N GLN A 139 0.91 -5.16 -8.82
CA GLN A 139 0.72 -6.49 -9.37
C GLN A 139 -0.65 -6.67 -10.00
N MET A 140 -1.69 -6.05 -9.45
CA MET A 140 -3.01 -5.96 -10.06
C MET A 140 -2.92 -5.32 -11.45
N GLU A 141 -2.36 -4.11 -11.55
CA GLU A 141 -2.23 -3.39 -12.81
C GLU A 141 -1.31 -4.11 -13.81
N LEU A 142 -0.21 -4.70 -13.34
CA LEU A 142 0.69 -5.47 -14.19
C LEU A 142 0.00 -6.73 -14.74
N TRP A 143 -0.80 -7.41 -13.92
CA TRP A 143 -1.57 -8.56 -14.34
C TRP A 143 -2.61 -8.18 -15.39
N GLU A 144 -3.38 -7.10 -15.17
CA GLU A 144 -4.35 -6.60 -16.14
C GLU A 144 -3.69 -6.28 -17.50
N ARG A 145 -2.53 -5.61 -17.50
CA ARG A 145 -1.78 -5.31 -18.73
C ARG A 145 -1.18 -6.55 -19.39
N SER A 146 -0.94 -7.62 -18.63
CA SER A 146 -0.30 -8.82 -19.16
C SER A 146 -1.24 -9.69 -19.98
N GLN A 147 -2.57 -9.53 -19.85
CA GLN A 147 -3.60 -10.39 -20.46
C GLN A 147 -3.35 -11.90 -20.25
N LYS A 148 -2.58 -12.27 -19.21
CA LYS A 148 -2.12 -13.64 -18.97
C LYS A 148 -3.15 -14.49 -18.24
N PRO A 149 -3.14 -15.82 -18.44
CA PRO A 149 -4.05 -16.74 -17.79
C PRO A 149 -3.89 -16.75 -16.26
N SER A 150 -4.92 -17.30 -15.61
CA SER A 150 -4.99 -17.46 -14.16
C SER A 150 -3.77 -18.19 -13.57
N GLY A 151 -3.25 -17.72 -12.44
CA GLY A 151 -2.24 -18.45 -11.66
C GLY A 151 -0.77 -18.28 -12.09
N GLY A 152 -0.46 -17.32 -12.96
CA GLY A 152 0.92 -16.99 -13.35
C GLY A 152 1.77 -16.34 -12.24
N PRO A 153 3.06 -16.05 -12.49
CA PRO A 153 3.99 -15.48 -11.50
C PRO A 153 3.50 -14.19 -10.82
N ILE A 154 2.76 -13.36 -11.55
CA ILE A 154 2.19 -12.11 -11.01
C ILE A 154 1.09 -12.43 -9.98
N ALA A 155 0.26 -13.45 -10.23
CA ALA A 155 -0.78 -13.88 -9.29
C ALA A 155 -0.19 -14.52 -8.03
N GLN A 156 0.94 -15.23 -8.17
CA GLN A 156 1.67 -15.81 -7.03
C GLN A 156 2.27 -14.73 -6.13
N GLY A 157 2.91 -13.71 -6.72
CA GLY A 157 3.41 -12.57 -5.98
C GLY A 157 2.28 -11.80 -5.28
N PHE A 158 1.15 -11.60 -5.97
CA PHE A 158 -0.03 -10.94 -5.41
C PHE A 158 -0.58 -11.70 -4.21
N HIS A 159 -0.70 -13.04 -4.33
CA HIS A 159 -1.15 -13.88 -3.22
C HIS A 159 -0.22 -13.79 -2.01
N ARG A 160 1.10 -13.79 -2.25
CA ARG A 160 2.12 -13.65 -1.22
C ARG A 160 1.99 -12.32 -0.49
N ASP A 161 1.89 -11.21 -1.22
CA ASP A 161 1.75 -9.88 -0.61
C ASP A 161 0.38 -9.71 0.07
N LEU A 162 -0.69 -10.33 -0.44
CA LEU A 162 -2.00 -10.28 0.22
C LEU A 162 -1.98 -11.01 1.56
N SER A 163 -1.16 -12.06 1.71
CA SER A 163 -0.96 -12.72 3.01
C SER A 163 -0.32 -11.78 4.05
N VAL A 164 0.57 -10.88 3.61
CA VAL A 164 1.15 -9.83 4.44
C VAL A 164 0.10 -8.79 4.78
N PHE A 165 -0.60 -8.27 3.79
CA PHE A 165 -1.64 -7.26 3.96
C PHE A 165 -2.71 -7.74 4.95
N ARG A 166 -3.17 -9.00 4.81
CA ARG A 166 -4.14 -9.61 5.73
C ARG A 166 -3.62 -9.62 7.17
N ARG A 167 -2.35 -9.97 7.40
CA ARG A 167 -1.73 -9.95 8.74
C ARG A 167 -1.67 -8.54 9.32
N LEU A 168 -1.28 -7.55 8.51
CA LEU A 168 -1.22 -6.15 8.94
C LEU A 168 -2.61 -5.55 9.22
N ALA A 169 -3.63 -6.00 8.50
CA ALA A 169 -4.98 -5.45 8.57
C ALA A 169 -5.85 -6.05 9.69
N GLN A 170 -5.42 -7.13 10.36
CA GLN A 170 -6.23 -7.89 11.34
C GLN A 170 -6.93 -7.00 12.37
N ASN A 171 -6.25 -5.97 12.87
CA ASN A 171 -6.76 -5.07 13.91
C ASN A 171 -7.02 -3.64 13.40
N MET A 172 -7.20 -3.46 12.09
CA MET A 172 -7.36 -2.14 11.46
C MET A 172 -8.69 -2.08 10.69
N PRO A 173 -9.79 -1.63 11.32
CA PRO A 173 -11.12 -1.62 10.69
C PRO A 173 -11.17 -0.81 9.38
N GLN A 174 -10.38 0.26 9.29
CA GLN A 174 -10.29 1.13 8.11
C GLN A 174 -9.78 0.41 6.85
N PHE A 175 -9.03 -0.71 6.98
CA PHE A 175 -8.50 -1.46 5.84
C PHE A 175 -9.34 -2.68 5.46
N GLN A 176 -10.44 -2.97 6.17
CA GLN A 176 -11.24 -4.18 5.93
C GLN A 176 -11.94 -4.18 4.57
N LEU A 177 -12.39 -3.01 4.09
CA LEU A 177 -13.00 -2.90 2.76
C LEU A 177 -11.97 -3.25 1.68
N LYS A 178 -10.79 -2.67 1.82
CA LYS A 178 -9.66 -2.83 0.92
C LYS A 178 -9.11 -4.25 0.91
N LEU A 179 -9.03 -4.88 2.09
CA LEU A 179 -8.72 -6.30 2.21
C LEU A 179 -9.73 -7.16 1.44
N THR A 180 -11.03 -6.90 1.61
CA THR A 180 -12.09 -7.63 0.90
C THR A 180 -11.97 -7.46 -0.61
N LEU A 181 -11.65 -6.25 -1.07
CA LEU A 181 -11.41 -5.95 -2.49
C LEU A 181 -10.20 -6.73 -3.03
N TYR A 182 -9.06 -6.73 -2.32
CA TYR A 182 -7.89 -7.50 -2.76
C TYR A 182 -8.11 -9.01 -2.70
N GLU A 183 -8.92 -9.51 -1.76
CA GLU A 183 -9.35 -10.90 -1.75
C GLU A 183 -10.21 -11.24 -2.97
N ALA A 184 -11.11 -10.35 -3.38
CA ALA A 184 -11.86 -10.51 -4.63
C ALA A 184 -10.92 -10.50 -5.85
N MET A 185 -9.95 -9.59 -5.89
CA MET A 185 -8.94 -9.57 -6.95
C MET A 185 -8.14 -10.88 -7.02
N GLN A 186 -7.69 -11.42 -5.88
CA GLN A 186 -6.97 -12.69 -5.86
C GLN A 186 -7.82 -13.81 -6.49
N ARG A 187 -9.13 -13.82 -6.21
CA ARG A 187 -10.06 -14.78 -6.80
C ARG A 187 -10.15 -14.62 -8.32
N VAL A 188 -10.27 -13.39 -8.82
CA VAL A 188 -10.23 -13.08 -10.25
C VAL A 188 -8.92 -13.56 -10.89
N MET A 189 -7.77 -13.21 -10.31
CA MET A 189 -6.44 -13.62 -10.81
C MET A 189 -6.22 -15.14 -10.80
N SER A 190 -6.93 -15.86 -9.93
CA SER A 190 -6.88 -17.32 -9.85
C SER A 190 -7.91 -18.04 -10.73
N GLY A 191 -8.77 -17.31 -11.44
CA GLY A 191 -9.87 -17.92 -12.22
C GLY A 191 -10.90 -18.65 -11.35
N ALA A 192 -11.08 -18.20 -10.09
CA ALA A 192 -12.03 -18.82 -9.18
C ALA A 192 -13.48 -18.61 -9.65
N ASN A 193 -14.40 -19.44 -9.15
CA ASN A 193 -15.82 -19.39 -9.51
C ASN A 193 -16.39 -17.95 -9.49
N PRO A 194 -16.97 -17.46 -10.60
CA PRO A 194 -17.38 -16.08 -10.77
C PRO A 194 -18.53 -15.67 -9.83
N ILE A 195 -19.50 -16.55 -9.58
CA ILE A 195 -20.62 -16.30 -8.66
C ILE A 195 -20.09 -16.04 -7.24
N LYS A 196 -19.17 -16.90 -6.77
CA LYS A 196 -18.55 -16.71 -5.45
C LYS A 196 -17.72 -15.43 -5.38
N THR A 197 -17.09 -15.03 -6.48
CA THR A 197 -16.33 -13.77 -6.55
C THR A 197 -17.26 -12.56 -6.53
N GLN A 198 -18.39 -12.60 -7.24
CA GLN A 198 -19.44 -11.59 -7.18
C GLN A 198 -19.94 -11.39 -5.76
N LEU A 199 -20.24 -12.47 -5.02
CA LEU A 199 -20.70 -12.38 -3.63
C LEU A 199 -19.72 -11.68 -2.70
N VAL A 200 -18.40 -11.79 -2.96
CA VAL A 200 -17.38 -11.05 -2.20
C VAL A 200 -17.41 -9.57 -2.57
N LEU A 201 -17.50 -9.25 -3.86
CA LEU A 201 -17.61 -7.86 -4.33
C LEU A 201 -18.89 -7.18 -3.81
N ASP A 202 -20.00 -7.90 -3.75
CA ASP A 202 -21.25 -7.40 -3.18
C ASP A 202 -21.10 -7.00 -1.70
N ARG A 203 -20.14 -7.56 -0.96
CA ARG A 203 -19.86 -7.09 0.42
C ARG A 203 -19.18 -5.73 0.41
N CYS A 204 -18.35 -5.43 -0.59
CA CYS A 204 -17.79 -4.10 -0.77
C CYS A 204 -18.89 -3.09 -1.07
N LEU A 205 -19.85 -3.46 -1.94
CA LEU A 205 -20.94 -2.59 -2.38
C LEU A 205 -22.08 -2.42 -1.35
N ARG A 206 -22.22 -3.36 -0.41
CA ARG A 206 -23.29 -3.31 0.60
C ARG A 206 -23.16 -2.16 1.59
N ARG A 207 -21.96 -1.60 1.80
CA ARG A 207 -21.81 -0.36 2.59
C ARG A 207 -22.61 0.77 1.96
N ARG A 208 -22.41 1.04 0.67
CA ARG A 208 -23.22 1.99 -0.12
C ARG A 208 -24.73 1.77 0.01
N LEU A 209 -25.21 0.52 -0.07
CA LEU A 209 -26.65 0.23 0.01
C LEU A 209 -27.22 0.42 1.43
N SER A 210 -26.42 0.20 2.47
CA SER A 210 -26.78 0.51 3.86
C SER A 210 -26.79 2.02 4.14
N THR A 211 -26.03 2.80 3.38
CA THR A 211 -25.92 4.27 3.51
C THR A 211 -26.97 5.01 2.67
N TYR A 212 -27.70 4.34 1.77
CA TYR A 212 -28.93 4.92 1.22
C TYR A 212 -29.96 5.01 2.34
N PRO A 213 -30.38 6.23 2.77
CA PRO A 213 -31.51 6.31 3.67
C PRO A 213 -32.70 5.70 2.92
N SER A 214 -33.41 4.77 3.57
CA SER A 214 -34.77 4.46 3.16
C SER A 214 -35.50 5.79 2.93
N VAL A 215 -36.38 5.86 1.93
CA VAL A 215 -37.14 7.06 1.48
C VAL A 215 -37.82 7.85 2.62
N ILE A 216 -37.87 7.30 3.83
CA ILE A 216 -38.54 7.83 5.02
C ILE A 216 -37.61 8.63 5.96
N CYS A 217 -36.29 8.65 5.79
CA CYS A 217 -35.39 9.39 6.70
C CYS A 217 -34.32 10.21 5.95
N ALA A 218 -34.77 11.29 5.29
CA ALA A 218 -33.92 12.26 4.61
C ALA A 218 -33.22 13.21 5.61
N LYS A 219 -32.30 12.69 6.43
CA LYS A 219 -31.35 13.52 7.16
C LYS A 219 -30.13 12.70 7.58
N GLY A 220 -29.16 12.57 6.69
CA GLY A 220 -27.90 11.87 6.97
C GLY A 220 -26.89 12.20 5.90
N ASN A 221 -25.67 12.56 6.33
CA ASN A 221 -24.55 12.99 5.50
C ASN A 221 -24.45 12.25 4.17
N GLN A 222 -24.31 13.02 3.10
CA GLN A 222 -23.97 12.50 1.78
C GLN A 222 -22.49 12.07 1.79
N GLU A 223 -22.21 10.93 2.41
CA GLU A 223 -20.90 10.29 2.32
C GLU A 223 -20.71 9.84 0.86
N SER A 224 -19.76 10.47 0.17
CA SER A 224 -19.34 10.09 -1.18
C SER A 224 -18.94 8.63 -1.22
N ALA A 225 -19.25 7.93 -2.32
CA ALA A 225 -18.81 6.56 -2.55
C ALA A 225 -17.29 6.43 -2.32
N SER A 226 -16.88 5.40 -1.59
CA SER A 226 -15.45 5.14 -1.34
C SER A 226 -14.74 4.71 -2.62
N CYS A 227 -13.43 4.94 -2.72
CA CYS A 227 -12.64 4.50 -3.88
C CYS A 227 -12.76 2.98 -4.07
N GLU A 228 -12.75 2.22 -2.97
CA GLU A 228 -12.83 0.77 -2.98
C GLU A 228 -14.18 0.25 -3.53
N GLU A 229 -15.29 0.96 -3.31
CA GLU A 229 -16.58 0.62 -3.89
C GLU A 229 -16.61 0.82 -5.41
N ALA A 230 -16.03 1.92 -5.89
CA ALA A 230 -15.89 2.19 -7.32
C ALA A 230 -15.00 1.13 -7.98
N GLU A 231 -13.88 0.77 -7.34
CA GLU A 231 -12.99 -0.31 -7.81
C GLU A 231 -13.70 -1.67 -7.82
N ALA A 232 -14.51 -1.99 -6.79
CA ALA A 232 -15.27 -3.23 -6.75
C ALA A 232 -16.28 -3.34 -7.91
N LEU A 233 -16.98 -2.25 -8.25
CA LEU A 233 -17.87 -2.19 -9.41
C LEU A 233 -17.10 -2.41 -10.71
N MET A 234 -15.98 -1.69 -10.89
CA MET A 234 -15.15 -1.82 -12.08
C MET A 234 -14.62 -3.24 -12.25
N LEU A 235 -14.17 -3.87 -11.16
CA LEU A 235 -13.69 -5.25 -11.15
C LEU A 235 -14.80 -6.23 -11.57
N ALA A 236 -15.99 -6.07 -11.00
CA ALA A 236 -17.15 -6.91 -11.34
C ALA A 236 -17.51 -6.79 -12.83
N CYS A 237 -17.66 -5.56 -13.32
CA CYS A 237 -18.05 -5.29 -14.71
C CYS A 237 -17.00 -5.76 -15.73
N ARG A 238 -15.71 -5.70 -15.38
CA ARG A 238 -14.62 -6.04 -16.29
C ARG A 238 -14.32 -7.54 -16.36
N HIS A 239 -14.48 -8.26 -15.25
CA HIS A 239 -13.91 -9.61 -15.11
C HIS A 239 -14.91 -10.72 -14.82
N LEU A 240 -16.15 -10.40 -14.49
CA LEU A 240 -17.18 -11.40 -14.25
C LEU A 240 -18.11 -11.52 -15.47
N PRO A 241 -18.58 -12.73 -15.79
CA PRO A 241 -19.61 -12.91 -16.80
C PRO A 241 -20.89 -12.17 -16.38
N GLN A 242 -21.56 -11.57 -17.37
CA GLN A 242 -22.88 -10.96 -17.21
C GLN A 242 -23.97 -12.02 -17.13
#